data_AF-A0A7J8TXV6-F1
#
_entry.id   AF-A0A7J8TXV6-F1
#
_cell.length_a   1.000
_cell.length_b   1.000
_cell.length_c   1.000
_cell.angle_alpha   90.00
_cell.angle_beta   90.00
_cell.angle_gamma   90.00
#
_symmetry.space_group_name_H-M   'P 1'
#
loop_
_entity.id
_entity.type
_entity.pdbx_description
1 polymer ?
#
loop_
_entity_poly.entity_id
_entity_poly.type
_entity_poly.pdbx_seq_one_letter_code
_entity_poly.pdbx_strand_id
1 'polypeptide(L)'
;MGVLNVLGGSVLLENPTGRLSCRKLCDGKIGLSSAGLRSIMPHLRCSTNSHSVSPYQNKDRFLNLHHEVPMLRGEGNKMITNPRKESSSGSVTEILGDMNGSNNNNEAKIKVIGVGGGGSNAVNRMIESEMQGVEFWIVNTDVQAMKMSPVFPERRLQIGQELTRGLGAGGNPEIGMNAAKESKESIEEALYGADMVFVTAGMGGGTGTGGAPVIAGLAKSMGILTVGIATTPFSFEGRRRTVQAQEGIAALRENVDTLIVIPNDKLLTAVSPSTPVTEAFNLADDILRQGVRGVSDIITIPGLVNVDFADVRTIMANAGSSLMGIGTATGKTRARDAALNAIQSPLLDLGIERATGIVWNITGGSDLTLFEVNAAAEVIYDLVDPAANLIFGAVIDPSLSG
;
A
#
# COMPACT_ATOMS: atom_id res chain seq x y z
N MET A 1 -23.85 8.27 -33.32
CA MET A 1 -25.20 8.71 -33.76
C MET A 1 -26.22 7.75 -33.17
N GLY A 2 -26.97 8.19 -32.16
CA GLY A 2 -28.04 7.39 -31.54
C GLY A 2 -29.40 8.04 -31.78
N VAL A 3 -30.47 7.25 -31.68
CA VAL A 3 -31.85 7.74 -31.67
C VAL A 3 -32.65 6.91 -30.68
N LEU A 4 -33.21 7.55 -29.66
CA LEU A 4 -34.37 7.05 -28.93
C LEU A 4 -35.27 8.26 -28.60
N ASN A 5 -36.38 8.37 -29.30
CA ASN A 5 -37.34 9.46 -29.12
C ASN A 5 -38.28 9.15 -27.95
N VAL A 6 -38.53 10.15 -27.11
CA VAL A 6 -39.69 10.21 -26.23
C VAL A 6 -40.40 11.53 -26.47
N LEU A 7 -41.67 11.47 -26.85
CA LEU A 7 -42.56 12.62 -26.99
C LEU A 7 -43.77 12.37 -26.08
N GLY A 8 -44.00 13.28 -25.14
CA GLY A 8 -45.07 13.17 -24.14
C GLY A 8 -46.42 13.69 -24.63
N GLY A 9 -47.48 13.33 -23.91
CA GLY A 9 -48.84 13.82 -24.17
C GLY A 9 -49.85 13.26 -23.16
N SER A 10 -50.17 14.06 -22.15
CA SER A 10 -51.14 13.76 -21.08
C SER A 10 -52.60 14.04 -21.46
N VAL A 11 -53.59 13.40 -20.83
CA VAL A 11 -54.86 14.02 -20.35
C VAL A 11 -55.59 13.11 -19.32
N LEU A 12 -56.31 13.78 -18.41
CA LEU A 12 -57.29 13.37 -17.38
C LEU A 12 -58.41 12.39 -17.88
N LEU A 13 -59.36 11.83 -17.10
CA LEU A 13 -59.84 12.08 -15.73
C LEU A 13 -60.52 10.81 -15.12
N GLU A 14 -60.75 10.87 -13.81
CA GLU A 14 -61.98 10.44 -13.08
C GLU A 14 -62.01 9.10 -12.31
N ASN A 15 -62.79 9.17 -11.22
CA ASN A 15 -62.85 8.33 -10.02
C ASN A 15 -64.36 8.14 -9.72
N PRO A 16 -64.86 7.12 -8.99
CA PRO A 16 -65.06 7.35 -7.55
C PRO A 16 -65.20 6.12 -6.59
N THR A 17 -64.90 6.36 -5.30
CA THR A 17 -65.51 5.78 -4.05
C THR A 17 -65.43 4.27 -3.74
N GLY A 18 -65.19 3.82 -2.49
CA GLY A 18 -64.76 4.57 -1.29
C GLY A 18 -64.86 3.83 0.09
N ARG A 19 -64.05 4.32 1.06
CA ARG A 19 -64.19 4.33 2.55
C ARG A 19 -64.07 3.06 3.42
N LEU A 20 -63.14 3.11 4.38
CA LEU A 20 -63.30 3.12 5.87
C LEU A 20 -61.90 3.04 6.56
N SER A 21 -61.70 3.31 7.87
CA SER A 21 -61.69 4.63 8.55
C SER A 21 -61.17 4.53 10.01
N CYS A 22 -60.11 5.27 10.39
CA CYS A 22 -59.92 6.02 11.67
C CYS A 22 -58.50 6.65 11.70
N ARG A 23 -58.28 7.97 11.86
CA ARG A 23 -58.50 8.88 13.02
C ARG A 23 -57.57 8.59 14.21
N LYS A 24 -57.02 9.58 14.94
CA LYS A 24 -56.74 11.05 14.80
C LYS A 24 -55.97 11.44 16.09
N LEU A 25 -55.09 12.45 16.18
CA LEU A 25 -55.29 13.91 16.26
C LEU A 25 -53.86 14.55 16.30
N CYS A 26 -53.53 15.61 15.55
CA CYS A 26 -53.70 17.05 15.87
C CYS A 26 -52.82 17.53 17.04
N ASP A 27 -52.25 18.75 17.10
CA ASP A 27 -52.08 19.92 16.21
C ASP A 27 -50.98 20.79 16.94
N GLY A 28 -50.33 21.83 16.42
CA GLY A 28 -50.33 22.47 15.10
C GLY A 28 -49.69 23.88 15.16
N LYS A 29 -48.96 24.25 14.09
CA LYS A 29 -48.82 25.60 13.49
C LYS A 29 -48.08 26.79 14.18
N ILE A 30 -47.07 27.26 13.42
CA ILE A 30 -46.82 28.66 12.94
C ILE A 30 -46.15 29.68 13.90
N GLY A 31 -45.12 30.38 13.39
CA GLY A 31 -45.06 31.85 13.55
C GLY A 31 -43.68 32.52 13.71
N LEU A 32 -43.14 33.02 12.59
CA LEU A 32 -42.03 33.98 12.44
C LEU A 32 -41.69 34.97 13.59
N SER A 33 -40.40 35.35 13.62
CA SER A 33 -39.85 36.74 13.67
C SER A 33 -38.91 37.10 14.83
N SER A 34 -38.15 38.17 14.59
CA SER A 34 -36.89 38.56 15.22
C SER A 34 -37.03 39.61 16.33
N ALA A 35 -36.19 39.53 17.37
CA ALA A 35 -35.38 40.64 17.92
C ALA A 35 -34.65 40.17 19.18
N GLY A 36 -33.43 40.68 19.44
CA GLY A 36 -32.63 40.29 20.60
C GLY A 36 -32.77 41.24 21.79
N LEU A 37 -32.37 40.78 22.97
CA LEU A 37 -31.97 41.62 24.11
C LEU A 37 -31.00 40.85 25.03
N ARG A 38 -30.18 41.59 25.78
CA ARG A 38 -29.00 41.09 26.49
C ARG A 38 -29.28 40.65 27.94
N SER A 39 -28.33 39.87 28.47
CA SER A 39 -27.81 39.94 29.85
C SER A 39 -28.62 39.31 30.99
N ILE A 40 -28.03 38.30 31.66
CA ILE A 40 -27.41 38.43 33.01
C ILE A 40 -26.55 37.18 33.29
N MET A 41 -25.41 37.34 33.96
CA MET A 41 -24.52 36.25 34.43
C MET A 41 -24.88 35.78 35.85
N PRO A 42 -24.24 34.70 36.33
CA PRO A 42 -23.34 34.91 37.47
C PRO A 42 -21.91 34.37 37.27
N HIS A 43 -20.98 35.00 37.97
CA HIS A 43 -19.55 34.69 37.98
C HIS A 43 -19.19 33.46 38.84
N LEU A 44 -18.10 32.79 38.46
CA LEU A 44 -17.16 32.22 39.44
C LEU A 44 -15.71 32.59 39.06
N ARG A 45 -14.96 33.09 40.03
CA ARG A 45 -13.51 33.40 39.96
C ARG A 45 -12.91 33.21 41.35
N CYS A 46 -11.82 32.44 41.44
CA CYS A 46 -10.79 32.46 42.48
C CYS A 46 -9.65 31.53 41.98
N SER A 47 -8.35 31.76 42.21
CA SER A 47 -7.59 32.94 42.62
C SER A 47 -6.11 32.68 42.31
N THR A 48 -5.33 33.72 41.99
CA THR A 48 -3.86 33.65 41.89
C THR A 48 -3.19 34.38 43.07
N ASN A 49 -2.18 33.75 43.65
CA ASN A 49 -1.10 34.32 44.50
C ASN A 49 -0.26 33.13 45.04
N SER A 50 1.04 33.24 45.36
CA SER A 50 2.11 34.16 44.95
C SER A 50 3.45 33.55 45.44
N HIS A 51 4.60 34.14 45.09
CA HIS A 51 5.93 33.57 45.33
C HIS A 51 6.28 33.30 46.80
N SER A 52 7.03 32.21 47.04
CA SER A 52 8.16 32.23 47.99
C SER A 52 9.25 31.26 47.52
N VAL A 53 10.51 31.70 47.61
CA VAL A 53 11.72 30.93 47.26
C VAL A 53 12.64 30.93 48.48
N SER A 54 13.20 29.78 48.83
CA SER A 54 14.25 29.64 49.85
C SER A 54 15.35 28.69 49.36
N PRO A 55 16.65 29.00 49.57
CA PRO A 55 17.78 28.18 49.13
C PRO A 55 18.35 27.25 50.25
N TYR A 56 19.46 26.58 49.94
CA TYR A 56 20.18 25.51 50.70
C TYR A 56 19.50 24.13 50.63
N GLN A 57 20.18 22.98 50.45
CA GLN A 57 21.60 22.56 50.42
C GLN A 57 21.73 21.31 49.47
N ASN A 58 22.85 20.64 49.14
CA ASN A 58 24.22 20.62 49.69
C ASN A 58 25.35 20.48 48.64
N LYS A 59 26.03 19.31 48.50
CA LYS A 59 27.30 19.11 47.77
C LYS A 59 27.48 17.74 47.09
N ASP A 60 28.21 17.76 45.97
CA ASP A 60 29.21 16.82 45.43
C ASP A 60 29.09 15.29 45.62
N ARG A 61 29.14 14.53 44.50
CA ARG A 61 30.38 13.88 43.98
C ARG A 61 30.15 12.93 42.78
N PHE A 62 31.27 12.57 42.13
CA PHE A 62 31.48 11.47 41.16
C PHE A 62 31.20 11.72 39.68
N LEU A 63 32.08 12.52 39.06
CA LEU A 63 32.67 12.13 37.77
C LEU A 63 33.89 11.24 38.03
N ASN A 64 33.95 10.07 37.38
CA ASN A 64 35.14 9.34 36.92
C ASN A 64 34.87 7.83 36.82
N LEU A 65 34.94 7.26 35.62
CA LEU A 65 35.47 5.91 35.37
C LEU A 65 35.73 5.73 33.86
N HIS A 66 37.01 5.85 33.48
CA HIS A 66 37.51 5.32 32.21
C HIS A 66 37.59 3.79 32.28
N HIS A 67 37.58 3.13 31.11
CA HIS A 67 38.08 1.76 30.97
C HIS A 67 38.94 1.66 29.71
N GLU A 68 40.24 1.38 29.90
CA GLU A 68 41.20 1.00 28.86
C GLU A 68 41.57 -0.48 29.01
N VAL A 69 41.51 -1.28 27.95
CA VAL A 69 42.38 -2.46 27.72
C VAL A 69 42.35 -2.83 26.20
N PRO A 70 43.30 -3.62 25.62
CA PRO A 70 44.54 -3.07 25.08
C PRO A 70 44.81 -3.41 23.60
N MET A 71 45.84 -2.76 23.03
CA MET A 71 46.51 -3.20 21.80
C MET A 71 47.27 -4.52 22.00
N LEU A 72 47.19 -5.44 21.04
CA LEU A 72 48.11 -6.58 20.90
C LEU A 72 48.90 -6.48 19.60
N ARG A 73 50.23 -6.67 19.70
CA ARG A 73 51.21 -6.63 18.61
C ARG A 73 52.17 -7.79 18.80
N GLY A 74 52.39 -8.61 17.78
CA GLY A 74 53.36 -9.70 17.86
C GLY A 74 53.50 -10.49 16.56
N GLU A 75 54.64 -10.28 15.87
CA GLU A 75 55.50 -11.24 15.14
C GLU A 75 54.88 -12.23 14.11
N GLY A 76 55.50 -12.58 12.98
CA GLY A 76 56.83 -12.23 12.45
C GLY A 76 57.62 -13.48 12.01
N ASN A 77 58.09 -13.53 10.75
CA ASN A 77 58.81 -14.63 10.04
C ASN A 77 57.93 -15.63 9.25
N LYS A 78 58.34 -16.20 8.09
CA LYS A 78 59.68 -16.22 7.42
C LYS A 78 59.59 -16.35 5.88
N MET A 79 60.68 -16.00 5.19
CA MET A 79 60.94 -16.06 3.73
C MET A 79 61.00 -17.48 3.10
N ILE A 80 61.09 -17.53 1.74
CA ILE A 80 61.69 -18.53 0.80
C ILE A 80 60.66 -19.04 -0.24
N THR A 81 60.85 -19.16 -1.58
CA THR A 81 61.80 -18.63 -2.60
C THR A 81 61.20 -18.85 -4.01
N ASN A 82 61.53 -17.99 -5.00
CA ASN A 82 61.44 -18.27 -6.45
C ASN A 82 62.59 -19.23 -6.91
N PRO A 83 62.70 -19.76 -8.16
CA PRO A 83 61.96 -19.46 -9.41
C PRO A 83 61.57 -20.69 -10.30
N ARG A 84 60.87 -20.45 -11.43
CA ARG A 84 61.30 -20.84 -12.82
C ARG A 84 60.28 -20.47 -13.90
N LYS A 85 60.75 -19.91 -15.02
CA LYS A 85 60.06 -19.89 -16.32
C LYS A 85 60.52 -21.11 -17.13
N GLU A 86 59.62 -21.73 -17.88
CA GLU A 86 59.82 -21.99 -19.32
C GLU A 86 58.49 -22.34 -20.02
N SER A 87 58.52 -22.41 -21.35
CA SER A 87 57.38 -22.11 -22.23
C SER A 87 56.77 -23.31 -22.95
N SER A 88 55.44 -23.29 -23.17
CA SER A 88 54.86 -23.80 -24.44
C SER A 88 53.42 -23.31 -24.68
N SER A 89 53.24 -22.65 -25.82
CA SER A 89 52.03 -22.51 -26.64
C SER A 89 50.74 -23.25 -26.25
N GLY A 90 49.63 -22.52 -26.19
CA GLY A 90 48.27 -23.07 -26.27
C GLY A 90 47.23 -21.94 -26.31
N SER A 91 46.46 -21.82 -27.39
CA SER A 91 45.46 -20.76 -27.55
C SER A 91 44.17 -21.07 -26.80
N VAL A 92 43.80 -20.23 -25.84
CA VAL A 92 42.39 -19.99 -25.46
C VAL A 92 42.21 -18.49 -25.29
N THR A 93 41.23 -17.93 -25.99
CA THR A 93 40.76 -16.58 -25.72
C THR A 93 40.12 -16.56 -24.35
N GLU A 94 40.83 -16.05 -23.34
CA GLU A 94 40.20 -15.77 -22.04
C GLU A 94 39.18 -14.67 -22.22
N ILE A 95 37.93 -15.09 -22.40
CA ILE A 95 36.75 -14.26 -22.13
C ILE A 95 36.89 -13.86 -20.67
N LEU A 96 37.07 -12.55 -20.43
CA LEU A 96 36.84 -11.93 -19.14
C LEU A 96 35.34 -12.06 -18.83
N GLY A 97 34.97 -13.23 -18.35
CA GLY A 97 33.66 -13.44 -17.75
C GLY A 97 33.67 -12.71 -16.43
N ASP A 98 32.89 -11.64 -16.34
CA ASP A 98 32.57 -10.97 -15.07
C ASP A 98 31.84 -11.96 -14.16
N MET A 99 32.62 -12.76 -13.45
CA MET A 99 32.20 -13.61 -12.34
C MET A 99 31.82 -12.73 -11.15
N ASN A 100 30.73 -11.98 -11.29
CA ASN A 100 30.17 -11.16 -10.23
C ASN A 100 29.40 -12.07 -9.24
N GLY A 101 30.14 -12.98 -8.62
CA GLY A 101 29.63 -13.93 -7.65
C GLY A 101 29.67 -13.34 -6.24
N SER A 102 28.50 -13.25 -5.61
CA SER A 102 28.32 -13.07 -4.17
C SER A 102 28.85 -11.76 -3.56
N ASN A 103 28.21 -10.64 -3.92
CA ASN A 103 27.79 -9.71 -2.86
C ASN A 103 26.52 -10.28 -2.21
N ASN A 104 26.69 -11.16 -1.22
CA ASN A 104 25.61 -11.55 -0.32
C ASN A 104 25.33 -10.40 0.65
N ASN A 105 24.72 -9.32 0.15
CA ASN A 105 23.93 -8.46 1.01
C ASN A 105 22.68 -9.23 1.43
N ASN A 106 22.32 -9.18 2.72
CA ASN A 106 21.04 -9.69 3.22
C ASN A 106 19.88 -8.75 2.84
N GLU A 107 19.76 -8.44 1.56
CA GLU A 107 18.64 -7.66 1.01
C GLU A 107 17.40 -8.55 0.92
N ALA A 108 16.29 -8.09 1.49
CA ALA A 108 15.03 -8.82 1.50
C ALA A 108 14.48 -8.98 0.08
N LYS A 109 14.18 -10.20 -0.33
CA LYS A 109 13.67 -10.52 -1.67
C LYS A 109 12.17 -10.27 -1.72
N ILE A 110 11.81 -9.12 -2.27
CA ILE A 110 10.42 -8.71 -2.47
C ILE A 110 9.94 -9.12 -3.87
N LYS A 111 8.81 -9.84 -3.95
CA LYS A 111 8.12 -10.12 -5.22
C LYS A 111 6.74 -9.47 -5.26
N VAL A 112 6.30 -9.09 -6.46
CA VAL A 112 4.97 -8.50 -6.71
C VAL A 112 4.25 -9.38 -7.73
N ILE A 113 3.13 -9.96 -7.31
CA ILE A 113 2.37 -10.95 -8.08
C ILE A 113 1.04 -10.33 -8.52
N GLY A 114 0.95 -9.95 -9.79
CA GLY A 114 -0.26 -9.37 -10.40
C GLY A 114 -1.24 -10.43 -10.87
N VAL A 115 -2.37 -10.59 -10.17
CA VAL A 115 -3.34 -11.67 -10.44
C VAL A 115 -4.53 -11.19 -11.26
N GLY A 116 -4.75 -11.85 -12.41
CA GLY A 116 -5.80 -11.49 -13.37
C GLY A 116 -5.53 -10.15 -14.07
N GLY A 117 -6.53 -9.64 -14.79
CA GLY A 117 -6.39 -8.42 -15.61
C GLY A 117 -5.94 -7.18 -14.84
N GLY A 118 -6.68 -6.79 -13.79
CA GLY A 118 -6.34 -5.60 -12.99
C GLY A 118 -4.99 -5.70 -12.29
N GLY A 119 -4.67 -6.86 -11.70
CA GLY A 119 -3.36 -7.10 -11.10
C GLY A 119 -2.22 -7.05 -12.12
N SER A 120 -2.44 -7.59 -13.33
CA SER A 120 -1.47 -7.51 -14.44
C SER A 120 -1.27 -6.06 -14.90
N ASN A 121 -2.33 -5.26 -15.03
CA ASN A 121 -2.22 -3.85 -15.43
C ASN A 121 -1.43 -3.03 -14.40
N ALA A 122 -1.71 -3.20 -13.10
CA ALA A 122 -0.95 -2.56 -12.03
C ALA A 122 0.54 -2.93 -12.08
N VAL A 123 0.87 -4.21 -12.31
CA VAL A 123 2.27 -4.64 -12.48
C VAL A 123 2.92 -4.04 -13.74
N ASN A 124 2.20 -3.98 -14.87
CA ASN A 124 2.70 -3.31 -16.07
C ASN A 124 3.03 -1.83 -15.77
N ARG A 125 2.14 -1.12 -15.07
CA ARG A 125 2.32 0.27 -14.64
C ARG A 125 3.50 0.45 -13.67
N MET A 126 3.76 -0.51 -12.78
CA MET A 126 4.93 -0.49 -11.89
C MET A 126 6.24 -0.59 -12.70
N ILE A 127 6.28 -1.45 -13.72
CA ILE A 127 7.43 -1.58 -14.64
C ILE A 127 7.62 -0.31 -15.47
N GLU A 128 6.54 0.25 -16.03
CA GLU A 128 6.56 1.52 -16.78
C GLU A 128 7.03 2.71 -15.92
N SER A 129 6.90 2.63 -14.59
CA SER A 129 7.39 3.63 -13.64
C SER A 129 8.83 3.38 -13.15
N GLU A 130 9.56 2.44 -13.77
CA GLU A 130 10.95 2.07 -13.45
C GLU A 130 11.19 1.71 -11.97
N MET A 131 10.18 1.10 -11.33
CA MET A 131 10.23 0.73 -9.92
C MET A 131 11.31 -0.33 -9.64
N GLN A 132 12.22 -0.04 -8.70
CA GLN A 132 13.42 -0.82 -8.40
C GLN A 132 13.25 -1.76 -7.19
N GLY A 133 14.17 -2.71 -7.03
CA GLY A 133 14.28 -3.55 -5.83
C GLY A 133 13.20 -4.62 -5.65
N VAL A 134 12.31 -4.81 -6.63
CA VAL A 134 11.20 -5.77 -6.56
C VAL A 134 11.13 -6.66 -7.81
N GLU A 135 10.74 -7.92 -7.64
CA GLU A 135 10.59 -8.88 -8.74
C GLU A 135 9.13 -8.99 -9.20
N PHE A 136 8.85 -8.54 -10.43
CA PHE A 136 7.49 -8.54 -10.99
C PHE A 136 7.09 -9.85 -11.68
N TRP A 137 5.94 -10.38 -11.28
CA TRP A 137 5.27 -11.53 -11.89
C TRP A 137 3.83 -11.18 -12.26
N ILE A 138 3.30 -11.82 -13.31
CA ILE A 138 1.86 -11.80 -13.61
C ILE A 138 1.30 -13.22 -13.69
N VAL A 139 0.10 -13.39 -13.14
CA VAL A 139 -0.58 -14.69 -13.04
C VAL A 139 -1.97 -14.56 -13.64
N ASN A 140 -2.24 -15.25 -14.75
CA ASN A 140 -3.53 -15.11 -15.44
C ASN A 140 -3.98 -16.39 -16.17
N THR A 141 -5.28 -16.49 -16.38
CA THR A 141 -5.95 -17.51 -17.21
C THR A 141 -6.11 -17.06 -18.67
N ASP A 142 -5.93 -15.77 -18.95
CA ASP A 142 -6.02 -15.18 -20.29
C ASP A 142 -4.61 -15.01 -20.90
N VAL A 143 -4.32 -15.82 -21.91
CA VAL A 143 -3.03 -15.82 -22.61
C VAL A 143 -2.85 -14.60 -23.51
N GLN A 144 -3.93 -14.01 -24.03
CA GLN A 144 -3.84 -12.84 -24.89
C GLN A 144 -3.43 -11.62 -24.08
N ALA A 145 -4.06 -11.42 -22.91
CA ALA A 145 -3.68 -10.38 -21.97
C ALA A 145 -2.22 -10.50 -21.53
N MET A 146 -1.76 -11.72 -21.19
CA MET A 146 -0.37 -11.95 -20.76
C MET A 146 0.65 -11.66 -21.86
N LYS A 147 0.36 -11.95 -23.12
CA LYS A 147 1.29 -11.69 -24.24
C LYS A 147 1.59 -10.20 -24.43
N MET A 148 0.64 -9.33 -24.13
CA MET A 148 0.77 -7.88 -24.26
C MET A 148 1.55 -7.20 -23.12
N SER A 149 1.81 -7.88 -22.01
CA SER A 149 2.54 -7.32 -20.87
C SER A 149 4.03 -7.08 -21.18
N PRO A 150 4.67 -6.03 -20.62
CA PRO A 150 6.12 -5.83 -20.65
C PRO A 150 6.91 -6.76 -19.71
N VAL A 151 6.28 -7.50 -18.79
CA VAL A 151 6.93 -8.46 -17.86
C VAL A 151 7.77 -9.48 -18.65
N PHE A 152 8.92 -9.92 -18.13
CA PHE A 152 9.73 -10.95 -18.80
C PHE A 152 8.93 -12.26 -19.00
N PRO A 153 8.96 -12.93 -20.18
CA PRO A 153 8.15 -14.10 -20.49
C PRO A 153 8.17 -15.21 -19.42
N GLU A 154 9.34 -15.47 -18.85
CA GLU A 154 9.59 -16.43 -17.77
C GLU A 154 8.88 -16.11 -16.45
N ARG A 155 8.47 -14.84 -16.24
CA ARG A 155 7.68 -14.38 -15.08
C ARG A 155 6.18 -14.20 -15.39
N ARG A 156 5.72 -14.70 -16.54
CA ARG A 156 4.30 -14.70 -16.93
C ARG A 156 3.70 -16.09 -16.70
N LEU A 157 3.21 -16.33 -15.49
CA LEU A 157 2.65 -17.63 -15.12
C LEU A 157 1.22 -17.78 -15.64
N GLN A 158 1.01 -18.70 -16.59
CA GLN A 158 -0.33 -19.09 -17.03
C GLN A 158 -0.90 -20.10 -16.04
N ILE A 159 -2.13 -19.88 -15.59
CA ILE A 159 -2.85 -20.81 -14.70
C ILE A 159 -4.13 -21.34 -15.36
N GLY A 160 -4.59 -22.51 -14.93
CA GLY A 160 -5.84 -23.11 -15.41
C GLY A 160 -5.83 -23.41 -16.92
N GLN A 161 -4.73 -23.99 -17.41
CA GLN A 161 -4.53 -24.22 -18.84
C GLN A 161 -5.48 -25.30 -19.37
N GLU A 162 -5.78 -26.32 -18.56
CA GLU A 162 -6.78 -27.35 -18.89
C GLU A 162 -8.21 -26.79 -18.78
N LEU A 163 -8.50 -26.11 -17.67
CA LEU A 163 -9.83 -25.56 -17.37
C LEU A 163 -10.29 -24.47 -18.35
N THR A 164 -9.40 -23.54 -18.71
CA THR A 164 -9.76 -22.32 -19.48
C THR A 164 -9.30 -22.33 -20.92
N ARG A 165 -8.35 -23.22 -21.28
CA ARG A 165 -7.69 -23.25 -22.60
C ARG A 165 -7.05 -21.91 -22.99
N GLY A 166 -6.69 -21.09 -22.00
CA GLY A 166 -6.09 -19.76 -22.19
C GLY A 166 -7.08 -18.63 -22.53
N LEU A 167 -8.39 -18.86 -22.40
CA LEU A 167 -9.46 -17.91 -22.75
C LEU A 167 -9.97 -17.06 -21.56
N GLY A 168 -9.35 -17.19 -20.38
CA GLY A 168 -9.79 -16.48 -19.18
C GLY A 168 -10.91 -17.17 -18.38
N ALA A 169 -11.14 -16.70 -17.16
CA ALA A 169 -12.13 -17.26 -16.23
C ALA A 169 -13.58 -16.78 -16.42
N GLY A 170 -13.89 -16.03 -17.49
CA GLY A 170 -15.27 -15.63 -17.85
C GLY A 170 -16.05 -14.82 -16.80
N GLY A 171 -15.36 -14.16 -15.85
CA GLY A 171 -16.02 -13.48 -14.71
C GLY A 171 -16.63 -14.42 -13.67
N ASN A 172 -16.16 -15.68 -13.61
CA ASN A 172 -16.49 -16.64 -12.55
C ASN A 172 -15.29 -16.84 -11.60
N PRO A 173 -15.40 -16.44 -10.32
CA PRO A 173 -14.37 -16.68 -9.30
C PRO A 173 -14.02 -18.16 -9.09
N GLU A 174 -14.98 -19.09 -9.20
CA GLU A 174 -14.70 -20.52 -9.00
C GLU A 174 -13.71 -21.07 -10.03
N ILE A 175 -13.83 -20.62 -11.30
CA ILE A 175 -12.88 -20.98 -12.35
C ILE A 175 -11.50 -20.38 -12.04
N GLY A 176 -11.43 -19.14 -11.55
CA GLY A 176 -10.16 -18.52 -11.15
C GLY A 176 -9.49 -19.25 -9.97
N MET A 177 -10.27 -19.68 -8.98
CA MET A 177 -9.79 -20.47 -7.83
C MET A 177 -9.30 -21.84 -8.27
N ASN A 178 -10.07 -22.55 -9.09
CA ASN A 178 -9.70 -23.90 -9.54
C ASN A 178 -8.49 -23.85 -10.50
N ALA A 179 -8.38 -22.82 -11.34
CA ALA A 179 -7.19 -22.56 -12.14
C ALA A 179 -5.92 -22.37 -11.29
N ALA A 180 -6.00 -21.61 -10.18
CA ALA A 180 -4.87 -21.44 -9.28
C ALA A 180 -4.53 -22.74 -8.51
N LYS A 181 -5.53 -23.58 -8.20
CA LYS A 181 -5.31 -24.90 -7.58
C LYS A 181 -4.70 -25.92 -8.56
N GLU A 182 -5.12 -25.91 -9.82
CA GLU A 182 -4.54 -26.72 -10.92
C GLU A 182 -3.04 -26.45 -11.04
N SER A 183 -2.66 -25.17 -11.03
CA SER A 183 -1.28 -24.72 -11.27
C SER A 183 -0.48 -24.49 -9.99
N LYS A 184 -0.81 -25.21 -8.90
CA LYS A 184 -0.21 -25.02 -7.57
C LYS A 184 1.32 -25.05 -7.59
N GLU A 185 1.92 -26.09 -8.18
CA GLU A 185 3.37 -26.32 -8.14
C GLU A 185 4.14 -25.16 -8.80
N SER A 186 3.66 -24.68 -9.95
CA SER A 186 4.25 -23.53 -10.65
C SER A 186 4.07 -22.20 -9.90
N ILE A 187 3.03 -22.07 -9.07
CA ILE A 187 2.87 -20.92 -8.16
C ILE A 187 3.88 -21.00 -7.01
N GLU A 188 4.07 -22.18 -6.40
CA GLU A 188 5.08 -22.39 -5.35
C GLU A 188 6.51 -22.13 -5.89
N GLU A 189 6.81 -22.53 -7.13
CA GLU A 189 8.08 -22.20 -7.81
C GLU A 189 8.25 -20.68 -8.02
N ALA A 190 7.21 -19.98 -8.51
CA ALA A 190 7.25 -18.53 -8.70
C ALA A 190 7.43 -17.76 -7.38
N LEU A 191 6.84 -18.25 -6.29
CA LEU A 191 6.95 -17.68 -4.94
C LEU A 191 8.29 -18.01 -4.26
N TYR A 192 9.01 -19.04 -4.72
CA TYR A 192 10.20 -19.55 -4.04
C TYR A 192 11.28 -18.49 -3.85
N GLY A 193 11.87 -18.50 -2.64
CA GLY A 193 12.97 -17.62 -2.26
C GLY A 193 12.59 -16.15 -2.02
N ALA A 194 11.30 -15.81 -1.94
CA ALA A 194 10.85 -14.49 -1.50
C ALA A 194 10.80 -14.40 0.04
N ASP A 195 11.22 -13.27 0.60
CA ASP A 195 10.99 -12.94 2.02
C ASP A 195 9.63 -12.23 2.20
N MET A 196 9.21 -11.49 1.17
CA MET A 196 7.96 -10.73 1.14
C MET A 196 7.28 -10.83 -0.23
N VAL A 197 5.95 -10.98 -0.24
CA VAL A 197 5.14 -11.04 -1.46
C VAL A 197 3.97 -10.07 -1.36
N PHE A 198 3.86 -9.19 -2.36
CA PHE A 198 2.67 -8.39 -2.62
C PHE A 198 1.78 -9.11 -3.62
N VAL A 199 0.56 -9.49 -3.22
CA VAL A 199 -0.46 -10.06 -4.13
C VAL A 199 -1.42 -8.94 -4.53
N THR A 200 -1.32 -8.46 -5.77
CA THR A 200 -2.17 -7.37 -6.29
C THR A 200 -3.25 -7.88 -7.24
N ALA A 201 -4.50 -7.49 -7.01
CA ALA A 201 -5.64 -7.97 -7.79
C ALA A 201 -6.83 -6.99 -7.84
N GLY A 202 -7.44 -6.87 -9.02
CA GLY A 202 -8.76 -6.24 -9.18
C GLY A 202 -9.88 -7.23 -8.85
N MET A 203 -10.69 -6.91 -7.84
CA MET A 203 -11.74 -7.80 -7.33
C MET A 203 -13.06 -7.64 -8.10
N GLY A 204 -13.90 -8.67 -8.08
CA GLY A 204 -15.16 -8.71 -8.83
C GLY A 204 -15.02 -9.23 -10.28
N GLY A 205 -13.81 -9.62 -10.68
CA GLY A 205 -13.56 -10.45 -11.86
C GLY A 205 -13.66 -11.96 -11.57
N GLY A 206 -13.14 -12.79 -12.48
CA GLY A 206 -12.97 -14.23 -12.23
C GLY A 206 -11.59 -14.54 -11.62
N THR A 207 -10.54 -14.33 -12.40
CA THR A 207 -9.17 -14.76 -12.08
C THR A 207 -8.59 -14.08 -10.84
N GLY A 208 -8.71 -12.76 -10.71
CA GLY A 208 -8.25 -12.02 -9.52
C GLY A 208 -8.98 -12.49 -8.26
N THR A 209 -10.31 -12.37 -8.26
CA THR A 209 -11.20 -12.73 -7.15
C THR A 209 -11.00 -14.16 -6.63
N GLY A 210 -10.86 -15.15 -7.52
CA GLY A 210 -10.72 -16.55 -7.13
C GLY A 210 -9.28 -17.01 -6.93
N GLY A 211 -8.35 -16.51 -7.74
CA GLY A 211 -6.95 -16.94 -7.74
C GLY A 211 -6.08 -16.25 -6.69
N ALA A 212 -6.31 -14.96 -6.42
CA ALA A 212 -5.49 -14.21 -5.47
C ALA A 212 -5.50 -14.79 -4.04
N PRO A 213 -6.66 -15.21 -3.47
CA PRO A 213 -6.68 -15.89 -2.16
C PRO A 213 -5.87 -17.19 -2.13
N VAL A 214 -5.86 -17.96 -3.23
CA VAL A 214 -5.10 -19.21 -3.33
C VAL A 214 -3.60 -18.93 -3.37
N ILE A 215 -3.16 -17.98 -4.21
CA ILE A 215 -1.75 -17.58 -4.33
C ILE A 215 -1.23 -17.00 -3.00
N ALA A 216 -2.01 -16.14 -2.35
CA ALA A 216 -1.69 -15.60 -1.04
C ALA A 216 -1.58 -16.69 0.04
N GLY A 217 -2.52 -17.63 0.07
CA GLY A 217 -2.51 -18.74 1.03
C GLY A 217 -1.30 -19.65 0.86
N LEU A 218 -0.86 -19.89 -0.39
CA LEU A 218 0.39 -20.59 -0.67
C LEU A 218 1.60 -19.82 -0.13
N ALA A 219 1.74 -18.53 -0.46
CA ALA A 219 2.84 -17.70 0.03
C ALA A 219 2.91 -17.66 1.57
N LYS A 220 1.77 -17.45 2.24
CA LYS A 220 1.67 -17.45 3.70
C LYS A 220 2.02 -18.82 4.30
N SER A 221 1.61 -19.93 3.65
CA SER A 221 1.97 -21.28 4.10
C SER A 221 3.46 -21.62 3.94
N MET A 222 4.15 -20.94 3.01
CA MET A 222 5.61 -21.01 2.83
C MET A 222 6.39 -20.14 3.83
N GLY A 223 5.70 -19.39 4.70
CA GLY A 223 6.31 -18.52 5.72
C GLY A 223 6.68 -17.12 5.22
N ILE A 224 6.28 -16.77 3.99
CA ILE A 224 6.57 -15.50 3.32
C ILE A 224 5.64 -14.41 3.88
N LEU A 225 6.16 -13.21 4.20
CA LEU A 225 5.32 -12.08 4.62
C LEU A 225 4.41 -11.67 3.46
N THR A 226 3.11 -11.92 3.58
CA THR A 226 2.18 -11.84 2.46
C THR A 226 1.23 -10.65 2.62
N VAL A 227 1.36 -9.66 1.74
CA VAL A 227 0.53 -8.45 1.72
C VAL A 227 -0.42 -8.49 0.51
N GLY A 228 -1.72 -8.56 0.77
CA GLY A 228 -2.74 -8.40 -0.27
C GLY A 228 -3.02 -6.92 -0.52
N ILE A 229 -3.03 -6.50 -1.78
CA ILE A 229 -3.52 -5.18 -2.18
C ILE A 229 -4.62 -5.36 -3.23
N ALA A 230 -5.85 -4.96 -2.90
CA ALA A 230 -7.04 -5.30 -3.68
C ALA A 230 -7.91 -4.08 -3.96
N THR A 231 -8.30 -3.88 -5.23
CA THR A 231 -9.30 -2.85 -5.58
C THR A 231 -10.72 -3.42 -5.60
N THR A 232 -11.69 -2.68 -5.07
CA THR A 232 -13.13 -2.97 -5.32
C THR A 232 -13.53 -2.39 -6.68
N PRO A 233 -14.46 -2.99 -7.43
CA PRO A 233 -14.93 -2.42 -8.69
C PRO A 233 -15.64 -1.08 -8.46
N PHE A 234 -15.71 -0.24 -9.50
CA PHE A 234 -16.55 0.95 -9.50
C PHE A 234 -18.04 0.56 -9.47
N SER A 235 -18.88 1.39 -8.84
CA SER A 235 -20.33 1.19 -8.79
C SER A 235 -20.98 1.05 -10.17
N PHE A 236 -20.41 1.67 -11.23
CA PHE A 236 -20.93 1.55 -12.60
C PHE A 236 -20.67 0.18 -13.25
N GLU A 237 -19.72 -0.63 -12.75
CA GLU A 237 -19.45 -1.97 -13.28
C GLU A 237 -20.53 -3.00 -12.91
N GLY A 238 -21.41 -2.64 -11.97
CA GLY A 238 -22.63 -3.35 -11.64
C GLY A 238 -22.53 -4.29 -10.44
N ARG A 239 -23.66 -4.45 -9.75
CA ARG A 239 -23.79 -5.13 -8.45
C ARG A 239 -23.19 -6.55 -8.40
N ARG A 240 -23.20 -7.29 -9.51
CA ARG A 240 -22.60 -8.64 -9.56
C ARG A 240 -21.10 -8.58 -9.24
N ARG A 241 -20.35 -7.62 -9.81
CA ARG A 241 -18.92 -7.47 -9.51
C ARG A 241 -18.71 -7.08 -8.05
N THR A 242 -19.54 -6.19 -7.51
CA THR A 242 -19.48 -5.77 -6.10
C THR A 242 -19.63 -6.95 -5.13
N VAL A 243 -20.62 -7.83 -5.34
CA VAL A 243 -20.83 -9.02 -4.50
C VAL A 243 -19.64 -9.98 -4.62
N GLN A 244 -19.24 -10.31 -5.85
CA GLN A 244 -18.07 -11.16 -6.09
C GLN A 244 -16.79 -10.58 -5.45
N ALA A 245 -16.63 -9.25 -5.47
CA ALA A 245 -15.49 -8.58 -4.85
C ALA A 245 -15.51 -8.70 -3.32
N GLN A 246 -16.67 -8.55 -2.68
CA GLN A 246 -16.81 -8.72 -1.23
C GLN A 246 -16.46 -10.15 -0.79
N GLU A 247 -16.93 -11.15 -1.52
CA GLU A 247 -16.60 -12.57 -1.30
C GLU A 247 -15.09 -12.84 -1.47
N GLY A 248 -14.49 -12.33 -2.55
CA GLY A 248 -13.05 -12.47 -2.81
C GLY A 248 -12.17 -11.74 -1.78
N ILE A 249 -12.59 -10.56 -1.30
CA ILE A 249 -11.91 -9.80 -0.23
C ILE A 249 -12.00 -10.54 1.11
N ALA A 250 -13.15 -11.14 1.43
CA ALA A 250 -13.30 -11.99 2.61
C ALA A 250 -12.35 -13.20 2.54
N ALA A 251 -12.32 -13.91 1.40
CA ALA A 251 -11.42 -15.03 1.19
C ALA A 251 -9.93 -14.63 1.23
N LEU A 252 -9.57 -13.47 0.64
CA LEU A 252 -8.18 -12.99 0.64
C LEU A 252 -7.70 -12.64 2.04
N ARG A 253 -8.55 -12.02 2.88
CA ARG A 253 -8.22 -11.62 4.26
C ARG A 253 -7.69 -12.77 5.10
N GLU A 254 -8.32 -13.94 5.00
CA GLU A 254 -7.90 -15.14 5.75
C GLU A 254 -6.56 -15.73 5.27
N ASN A 255 -6.11 -15.34 4.07
CA ASN A 255 -4.95 -15.90 3.38
C ASN A 255 -3.75 -14.94 3.29
N VAL A 256 -3.82 -13.76 3.90
CA VAL A 256 -2.72 -12.76 3.95
C VAL A 256 -2.35 -12.42 5.39
N ASP A 257 -1.22 -11.73 5.57
CA ASP A 257 -0.84 -11.11 6.84
C ASP A 257 -1.45 -9.72 6.99
N THR A 258 -1.38 -8.92 5.92
CA THR A 258 -2.03 -7.61 5.80
C THR A 258 -2.84 -7.54 4.50
N LEU A 259 -4.04 -6.98 4.56
CA LEU A 259 -4.90 -6.70 3.41
C LEU A 259 -5.21 -5.20 3.32
N ILE A 260 -4.68 -4.55 2.28
CA ILE A 260 -5.04 -3.18 1.89
C ILE A 260 -6.18 -3.26 0.88
N VAL A 261 -7.32 -2.62 1.16
CA VAL A 261 -8.46 -2.55 0.24
C VAL A 261 -8.63 -1.12 -0.27
N ILE A 262 -8.57 -0.95 -1.59
CA ILE A 262 -8.72 0.34 -2.27
C ILE A 262 -10.13 0.42 -2.89
N PRO A 263 -11.03 1.26 -2.36
CA PRO A 263 -12.35 1.44 -2.93
C PRO A 263 -12.31 2.35 -4.18
N ASN A 264 -12.46 1.79 -5.39
CA ASN A 264 -12.39 2.57 -6.63
C ASN A 264 -13.39 3.73 -6.69
N ASP A 265 -14.56 3.61 -6.05
CA ASP A 265 -15.54 4.72 -5.97
C ASP A 265 -15.00 5.95 -5.22
N LYS A 266 -14.00 5.81 -4.34
CA LYS A 266 -13.35 6.97 -3.70
C LYS A 266 -12.44 7.72 -4.66
N LEU A 267 -11.86 7.04 -5.65
CA LEU A 267 -11.07 7.66 -6.71
C LEU A 267 -11.91 8.63 -7.54
N LEU A 268 -13.22 8.36 -7.68
CA LEU A 268 -14.17 9.26 -8.35
C LEU A 268 -14.33 10.61 -7.64
N THR A 269 -13.98 10.72 -6.34
CA THR A 269 -14.03 11.99 -5.59
C THR A 269 -12.85 12.92 -5.92
N ALA A 270 -11.77 12.39 -6.48
CA ALA A 270 -10.54 13.11 -6.79
C ALA A 270 -10.41 13.52 -8.27
N VAL A 271 -11.36 13.13 -9.14
CA VAL A 271 -11.31 13.37 -10.59
C VAL A 271 -12.45 14.27 -11.08
N SER A 272 -12.27 14.87 -12.26
CA SER A 272 -13.30 15.70 -12.88
C SER A 272 -14.48 14.84 -13.37
N PRO A 273 -15.73 15.36 -13.37
CA PRO A 273 -16.84 14.74 -14.07
C PRO A 273 -16.62 14.53 -15.58
N SER A 274 -15.60 15.18 -16.17
CA SER A 274 -15.18 15.01 -17.56
C SER A 274 -14.11 13.94 -17.78
N THR A 275 -13.60 13.31 -16.72
CA THR A 275 -12.49 12.33 -16.80
C THR A 275 -12.94 11.06 -17.54
N PRO A 276 -12.24 10.62 -18.61
CA PRO A 276 -12.55 9.39 -19.33
C PRO A 276 -12.43 8.13 -18.46
N VAL A 277 -13.25 7.11 -18.76
CA VAL A 277 -13.24 5.82 -18.04
C VAL A 277 -11.86 5.14 -18.05
N THR A 278 -11.09 5.29 -19.13
CA THR A 278 -9.72 4.77 -19.23
C THR A 278 -8.77 5.45 -18.24
N GLU A 279 -8.95 6.74 -17.97
CA GLU A 279 -8.16 7.49 -17.00
C GLU A 279 -8.55 7.11 -15.56
N ALA A 280 -9.83 6.83 -15.30
CA ALA A 280 -10.28 6.30 -14.01
C ALA A 280 -9.67 4.93 -13.66
N PHE A 281 -9.56 4.02 -14.64
CA PHE A 281 -8.85 2.74 -14.42
C PHE A 281 -7.33 2.94 -14.25
N ASN A 282 -6.70 3.82 -15.04
CA ASN A 282 -5.29 4.19 -14.85
C ASN A 282 -5.01 4.75 -13.44
N LEU A 283 -5.95 5.51 -12.87
CA LEU A 283 -5.83 6.00 -11.49
C LEU A 283 -5.90 4.85 -10.47
N ALA A 284 -6.77 3.86 -10.66
CA ALA A 284 -6.81 2.68 -9.79
C ALA A 284 -5.50 1.86 -9.86
N ASP A 285 -4.95 1.69 -11.07
CA ASP A 285 -3.64 1.03 -11.28
C ASP A 285 -2.50 1.84 -10.65
N ASP A 286 -2.57 3.18 -10.66
CA ASP A 286 -1.57 4.04 -10.02
C ASP A 286 -1.64 3.99 -8.49
N ILE A 287 -2.83 3.93 -7.88
CA ILE A 287 -2.94 3.72 -6.43
C ILE A 287 -2.41 2.32 -6.02
N LEU A 288 -2.64 1.29 -6.84
CA LEU A 288 -2.02 -0.03 -6.62
C LEU A 288 -0.49 0.03 -6.69
N ARG A 289 0.08 0.76 -7.67
CA ARG A 289 1.52 1.04 -7.76
C ARG A 289 2.03 1.76 -6.50
N GLN A 290 1.35 2.84 -6.09
CA GLN A 290 1.74 3.62 -4.91
C GLN A 290 1.65 2.78 -3.62
N GLY A 291 0.68 1.87 -3.52
CA GLY A 291 0.54 0.92 -2.40
C GLY A 291 1.71 -0.04 -2.24
N VAL A 292 2.21 -0.62 -3.34
CA VAL A 292 3.42 -1.44 -3.29
C VAL A 292 4.64 -0.55 -3.02
N ARG A 293 4.81 0.55 -3.78
CA ARG A 293 5.96 1.46 -3.67
C ARG A 293 6.13 2.02 -2.25
N GLY A 294 5.04 2.45 -1.62
CA GLY A 294 5.06 3.06 -0.29
C GLY A 294 5.61 2.16 0.82
N VAL A 295 5.50 0.84 0.66
CA VAL A 295 6.05 -0.14 1.61
C VAL A 295 7.39 -0.70 1.15
N SER A 296 7.56 -1.00 -0.14
CA SER A 296 8.81 -1.57 -0.65
C SER A 296 9.96 -0.59 -0.62
N ASP A 297 9.75 0.69 -0.96
CA ASP A 297 10.83 1.71 -1.01
C ASP A 297 11.51 1.88 0.36
N ILE A 298 10.76 1.71 1.46
CA ILE A 298 11.27 1.74 2.84
C ILE A 298 12.32 0.64 3.09
N ILE A 299 12.19 -0.51 2.42
CA ILE A 299 13.00 -1.71 2.60
C ILE A 299 14.13 -1.78 1.57
N THR A 300 13.85 -1.41 0.31
CA THR A 300 14.73 -1.66 -0.85
C THR A 300 15.61 -0.47 -1.21
N ILE A 301 15.19 0.76 -0.91
CA ILE A 301 15.95 1.96 -1.25
C ILE A 301 16.68 2.45 0.00
N PRO A 302 18.03 2.53 0.00
CA PRO A 302 18.78 3.17 1.06
C PRO A 302 18.37 4.66 1.20
N GLY A 303 17.63 4.95 2.25
CA GLY A 303 17.18 6.29 2.63
C GLY A 303 18.10 6.97 3.63
N LEU A 304 17.66 8.13 4.14
CA LEU A 304 18.30 8.81 5.28
C LEU A 304 18.06 8.06 6.60
N VAL A 305 16.93 7.38 6.70
CA VAL A 305 16.54 6.51 7.81
C VAL A 305 16.02 5.22 7.20
N ASN A 306 16.88 4.20 7.23
CA ASN A 306 16.53 2.85 6.82
C ASN A 306 15.76 2.16 7.95
N VAL A 307 14.65 1.53 7.60
CA VAL A 307 13.93 0.59 8.44
C VAL A 307 14.38 -0.81 8.04
N ASP A 308 14.56 -1.72 9.00
CA ASP A 308 14.87 -3.11 8.65
C ASP A 308 13.61 -3.92 8.29
N PHE A 309 13.82 -5.08 7.66
CA PHE A 309 12.69 -5.95 7.28
C PHE A 309 11.96 -6.55 8.50
N ALA A 310 12.63 -6.71 9.63
CA ALA A 310 12.05 -7.28 10.85
C ALA A 310 11.08 -6.29 11.53
N ASP A 311 11.38 -5.00 11.52
CA ASP A 311 10.48 -3.92 11.93
C ASP A 311 9.20 -3.95 11.10
N VAL A 312 9.31 -3.86 9.76
CA VAL A 312 8.13 -3.88 8.86
C VAL A 312 7.32 -5.16 9.05
N ARG A 313 7.99 -6.32 9.17
CA ARG A 313 7.35 -7.60 9.47
C ARG A 313 6.66 -7.60 10.83
N THR A 314 7.16 -6.88 11.84
CA THR A 314 6.54 -6.81 13.17
C THR A 314 5.22 -6.04 13.15
N ILE A 315 5.08 -5.01 12.32
CA ILE A 315 3.78 -4.31 12.13
C ILE A 315 2.85 -5.08 11.18
N MET A 316 3.37 -5.61 10.07
CA MET A 316 2.52 -6.16 9.00
C MET A 316 2.14 -7.65 9.17
N ALA A 317 2.85 -8.42 10.01
CA ALA A 317 2.52 -9.82 10.25
C ALA A 317 1.19 -9.96 11.02
N ASN A 318 0.20 -10.57 10.38
CA ASN A 318 -1.16 -10.76 10.92
C ASN A 318 -1.87 -9.46 11.38
N ALA A 319 -1.56 -8.31 10.78
CA ALA A 319 -2.26 -7.05 11.04
C ALA A 319 -3.74 -7.09 10.60
N GLY A 320 -4.11 -7.99 9.69
CA GLY A 320 -5.48 -8.12 9.19
C GLY A 320 -5.79 -7.07 8.13
N SER A 321 -6.80 -6.22 8.34
CA SER A 321 -7.16 -5.17 7.38
C SER A 321 -6.45 -3.85 7.67
N SER A 322 -5.85 -3.27 6.64
CA SER A 322 -5.15 -1.98 6.66
C SER A 322 -5.76 -1.02 5.65
N LEU A 323 -5.52 0.27 5.87
CA LEU A 323 -5.88 1.37 4.97
C LEU A 323 -4.59 2.05 4.49
N MET A 324 -4.69 2.88 3.45
CA MET A 324 -3.55 3.63 2.93
C MET A 324 -3.96 5.08 2.68
N GLY A 325 -3.14 6.03 3.13
CA GLY A 325 -3.28 7.45 2.83
C GLY A 325 -2.08 7.94 2.03
N ILE A 326 -2.32 8.84 1.08
CA ILE A 326 -1.30 9.35 0.16
C ILE A 326 -1.51 10.85 -0.01
N GLY A 327 -0.45 11.62 0.15
CA GLY A 327 -0.48 13.07 0.06
C GLY A 327 0.79 13.61 -0.58
N THR A 328 0.64 14.64 -1.39
CA THR A 328 1.74 15.38 -2.02
C THR A 328 1.53 16.88 -1.77
N ALA A 329 2.62 17.63 -1.70
CA ALA A 329 2.62 19.08 -1.58
C ALA A 329 3.99 19.65 -2.01
N THR A 330 4.07 20.96 -2.24
CA THR A 330 5.28 21.68 -2.65
C THR A 330 5.38 23.03 -1.93
N GLY A 331 6.57 23.65 -1.95
CA GLY A 331 6.82 24.92 -1.25
C GLY A 331 7.13 24.78 0.25
N LYS A 332 7.08 25.89 0.98
CA LYS A 332 7.74 26.06 2.30
C LYS A 332 7.26 25.14 3.41
N THR A 333 6.04 24.61 3.32
CA THR A 333 5.42 23.73 4.32
C THR A 333 5.15 22.33 3.77
N ARG A 334 5.74 21.98 2.62
CA ARG A 334 5.45 20.77 1.83
C ARG A 334 5.37 19.48 2.64
N ALA A 335 6.30 19.20 3.55
CA ALA A 335 6.27 17.94 4.30
C ALA A 335 5.09 17.86 5.27
N ARG A 336 4.78 18.97 5.97
CA ARG A 336 3.63 19.07 6.87
C ARG A 336 2.31 18.99 6.10
N ASP A 337 2.23 19.67 4.96
CA ASP A 337 1.02 19.69 4.13
C ASP A 337 0.81 18.36 3.39
N ALA A 338 1.88 17.67 2.97
CA ALA A 338 1.82 16.32 2.42
C ALA A 338 1.33 15.31 3.47
N ALA A 339 1.81 15.39 4.72
CA ALA A 339 1.31 14.57 5.83
C ALA A 339 -0.19 14.82 6.08
N LEU A 340 -0.62 16.09 6.14
CA LEU A 340 -2.05 16.43 6.27
C LEU A 340 -2.88 15.88 5.10
N ASN A 341 -2.42 16.04 3.86
CA ASN A 341 -3.09 15.52 2.68
C ASN A 341 -3.18 13.98 2.68
N ALA A 342 -2.17 13.29 3.21
CA ALA A 342 -2.16 11.84 3.33
C ALA A 342 -3.21 11.36 4.35
N ILE A 343 -3.29 12.02 5.51
CA ILE A 343 -4.25 11.70 6.58
C ILE A 343 -5.69 12.03 6.16
N GLN A 344 -5.88 13.11 5.38
CA GLN A 344 -7.17 13.52 4.83
C GLN A 344 -7.53 12.81 3.51
N SER A 345 -6.75 11.80 3.09
CA SER A 345 -6.97 11.09 1.84
C SER A 345 -8.33 10.37 1.84
N PRO A 346 -9.12 10.41 0.75
CA PRO A 346 -10.37 9.66 0.61
C PRO A 346 -10.24 8.13 0.71
N LEU A 347 -9.01 7.61 0.81
CA LEU A 347 -8.69 6.21 1.00
C LEU A 347 -8.59 5.81 2.49
N LEU A 348 -8.52 6.77 3.42
CA LEU A 348 -8.48 6.57 4.88
C LEU A 348 -9.87 6.74 5.52
N ASP A 349 -10.84 5.95 5.08
CA ASP A 349 -12.27 6.09 5.47
C ASP A 349 -12.57 5.98 6.98
N LEU A 350 -11.68 5.38 7.77
CA LEU A 350 -11.82 5.21 9.21
C LEU A 350 -10.88 6.10 10.04
N GLY A 351 -10.09 6.96 9.39
CA GLY A 351 -9.03 7.74 10.01
C GLY A 351 -7.83 6.87 10.45
N ILE A 352 -6.98 7.44 11.31
CA ILE A 352 -5.76 6.79 11.85
C ILE A 352 -5.74 6.73 13.38
N GLU A 353 -6.70 7.36 14.05
CA GLU A 353 -6.79 7.53 15.50
C GLU A 353 -6.94 6.20 16.27
N ARG A 354 -7.24 5.11 15.56
CA ARG A 354 -7.41 3.75 16.09
C ARG A 354 -6.42 2.74 15.50
N ALA A 355 -5.43 3.20 14.73
CA ALA A 355 -4.42 2.33 14.17
C ALA A 355 -3.50 1.81 15.30
N THR A 356 -3.39 0.49 15.44
CA THR A 356 -2.47 -0.14 16.40
C THR A 356 -1.03 -0.21 15.90
N GLY A 357 -0.85 -0.07 14.59
CA GLY A 357 0.44 -0.05 13.91
C GLY A 357 0.38 0.84 12.67
N ILE A 358 1.42 1.65 12.45
CA ILE A 358 1.54 2.56 11.30
C ILE A 358 2.92 2.39 10.67
N VAL A 359 2.93 2.22 9.36
CA VAL A 359 4.12 2.36 8.52
C VAL A 359 3.91 3.60 7.64
N TRP A 360 4.82 4.57 7.72
CA TRP A 360 4.78 5.75 6.85
C TRP A 360 6.16 6.02 6.21
N ASN A 361 6.13 6.53 4.99
CA ASN A 361 7.30 6.93 4.22
C ASN A 361 7.17 8.40 3.83
N ILE A 362 8.28 9.14 3.87
CA ILE A 362 8.40 10.45 3.23
C ILE A 362 9.44 10.38 2.12
N THR A 363 9.02 10.70 0.90
CA THR A 363 9.89 10.79 -0.27
C THR A 363 10.09 12.27 -0.64
N GLY A 364 11.34 12.70 -0.81
CA GLY A 364 11.68 14.07 -1.20
C GLY A 364 12.95 14.11 -2.06
N GLY A 365 13.27 15.30 -2.59
CA GLY A 365 14.53 15.52 -3.29
C GLY A 365 15.73 15.54 -2.33
N SER A 366 16.94 15.68 -2.87
CA SER A 366 18.19 15.78 -2.07
C SER A 366 18.25 17.00 -1.13
N ASP A 367 17.26 17.89 -1.22
CA ASP A 367 17.04 19.06 -0.39
C ASP A 367 16.07 18.83 0.79
N LEU A 368 15.53 17.61 0.95
CA LEU A 368 14.66 17.22 2.07
C LEU A 368 15.40 17.39 3.41
N THR A 369 14.86 18.22 4.30
CA THR A 369 15.50 18.54 5.58
C THR A 369 14.95 17.77 6.77
N LEU A 370 15.75 17.62 7.83
CA LEU A 370 15.31 17.00 9.09
C LEU A 370 14.13 17.75 9.74
N PHE A 371 14.06 19.07 9.60
CA PHE A 371 12.95 19.89 10.10
C PHE A 371 11.63 19.57 9.40
N GLU A 372 11.68 19.31 8.09
CA GLU A 372 10.52 18.91 7.30
C GLU A 372 10.02 17.51 7.68
N VAL A 373 10.95 16.56 7.82
CA VAL A 373 10.65 15.20 8.30
C VAL A 373 10.00 15.23 9.69
N ASN A 374 10.55 16.03 10.63
CA ASN A 374 9.98 16.20 11.96
C ASN A 374 8.58 16.84 11.92
N ALA A 375 8.37 17.87 11.09
CA ALA A 375 7.06 18.53 10.95
C ALA A 375 5.98 17.61 10.31
N ALA A 376 6.38 16.63 9.49
CA ALA A 376 5.49 15.57 9.02
C ALA A 376 5.19 14.55 10.12
N ALA A 377 6.21 14.14 10.89
CA ALA A 377 6.05 13.21 12.00
C ALA A 377 5.11 13.76 13.10
N GLU A 378 5.27 15.03 13.50
CA GLU A 378 4.41 15.70 14.48
C GLU A 378 2.92 15.61 14.09
N VAL A 379 2.58 15.89 12.83
CA VAL A 379 1.20 15.81 12.31
C VAL A 379 0.61 14.40 12.42
N ILE A 380 1.41 13.36 12.19
CA ILE A 380 0.97 11.97 12.30
C ILE A 380 0.84 11.60 13.80
N TYR A 381 1.84 11.94 14.62
CA TYR A 381 1.93 11.50 16.01
C TYR A 381 0.88 12.17 16.91
N ASP A 382 0.49 13.42 16.61
CA ASP A 382 -0.58 14.14 17.33
C ASP A 382 -1.98 13.51 17.15
N LEU A 383 -2.18 12.68 16.12
CA LEU A 383 -3.48 12.12 15.74
C LEU A 383 -3.63 10.62 16.04
N VAL A 384 -2.56 9.94 16.45
CA VAL A 384 -2.51 8.48 16.60
C VAL A 384 -2.54 8.10 18.09
N ASP A 385 -3.02 6.88 18.40
CA ASP A 385 -2.97 6.36 19.77
C ASP A 385 -1.51 6.31 20.26
N PRO A 386 -1.16 6.90 21.43
CA PRO A 386 0.20 6.88 21.97
C PRO A 386 0.79 5.49 22.24
N ALA A 387 -0.04 4.43 22.24
CA ALA A 387 0.39 3.04 22.36
C ALA A 387 0.53 2.31 21.00
N ALA A 388 0.26 2.98 19.87
CA ALA A 388 0.48 2.42 18.54
C ALA A 388 1.97 2.20 18.27
N ASN A 389 2.30 1.16 17.51
CA ASN A 389 3.65 0.97 17.00
C ASN A 389 3.84 1.82 15.72
N LEU A 390 4.87 2.67 15.65
CA LEU A 390 5.11 3.53 14.49
C LEU A 390 6.46 3.26 13.86
N ILE A 391 6.44 3.00 12.56
CA ILE A 391 7.61 2.85 11.69
C ILE A 391 7.63 3.98 10.68
N PHE A 392 8.83 4.55 10.50
CA PHE A 392 9.10 5.74 9.72
C PHE A 392 10.28 5.48 8.78
N GLY A 393 10.07 5.63 7.47
CA GLY A 393 11.12 5.68 6.45
C GLY A 393 11.25 7.08 5.83
N ALA A 394 12.48 7.45 5.42
CA ALA A 394 12.75 8.68 4.67
C ALA A 394 13.62 8.39 3.44
N VAL A 395 13.04 8.51 2.24
CA VAL A 395 13.68 8.19 0.96
C VAL A 395 14.02 9.46 0.18
N ILE A 396 15.23 9.49 -0.39
CA ILE A 396 15.67 10.56 -1.30
C ILE A 396 15.48 10.07 -2.74
N ASP A 397 14.63 10.77 -3.49
CA ASP A 397 14.37 10.53 -4.91
C ASP A 397 14.95 11.71 -5.72
N PRO A 398 16.11 11.54 -6.41
CA PRO A 398 16.76 12.61 -7.15
C PRO A 398 15.95 13.16 -8.35
N SER A 399 14.84 12.50 -8.74
CA SER A 399 13.92 13.03 -9.75
C SER A 399 13.00 14.12 -9.20
N LEU A 400 12.87 14.22 -7.87
CA LEU A 400 12.06 15.21 -7.19
C LEU A 400 12.86 16.47 -6.82
N SER A 401 12.18 17.61 -6.87
CA SER A 401 12.61 18.92 -6.38
C SER A 401 11.37 19.73 -5.97
N GLY A 402 11.47 20.68 -5.05
CA GLY A 402 10.31 21.49 -4.63
C GLY A 402 10.56 22.59 -3.62
#